data_AF-A0A7C4BX89-F1
#
_entry.id   AF-A0A7C4BX89-F1
#
_cell.length_a   1.000
_cell.length_b   1.000
_cell.length_c   1.000
_cell.angle_alpha   90.00
_cell.angle_beta   90.00
_cell.angle_gamma   90.00
#
_symmetry.space_group_name_H-M   'P 1'
#
loop_
_entity.id
_entity.type
_entity.pdbx_description
1 polymer ?
#
loop_
_entity_poly.entity_id
_entity_poly.type
_entity_poly.pdbx_seq_one_letter_code
_entity_poly.pdbx_strand_id
1 'polypeptide(L)' 'AMLEYSFGLKEEAAAVNEAIEKVLNSGRVTADLKPAGTPATTEEVGEAVCAAI' A
#
# COMPACT_ATOMS: atom_id res chain seq x y z
N ALA A 1 5.58 -2.75 10.27
CA ALA A 1 6.71 -2.45 11.19
C ALA A 1 6.75 -0.95 11.55
N MET A 2 7.58 -0.54 12.52
CA MET A 2 7.42 0.61 13.45
C MET A 2 6.15 0.55 14.29
N LEU A 3 4.97 0.65 13.68
CA LEU A 3 3.67 0.59 14.39
C LEU A 3 3.59 -0.63 15.31
N GLU A 4 3.82 -1.81 14.75
CA GLU A 4 3.78 -3.07 15.51
C GLU A 4 4.93 -3.21 16.53
N TYR A 5 6.18 -3.03 16.10
CA TYR A 5 7.35 -3.41 16.91
C TYR A 5 7.87 -2.32 17.85
N SER A 6 7.68 -1.05 17.51
CA SER A 6 8.13 0.08 18.34
C SER A 6 7.00 0.61 19.22
N PHE A 7 5.75 0.54 18.74
CA PHE A 7 4.59 1.12 19.43
C PHE A 7 3.54 0.11 19.89
N GLY A 8 3.65 -1.17 19.51
CA GLY A 8 2.67 -2.19 19.88
C GLY A 8 1.31 -2.04 19.19
N LEU A 9 1.22 -1.17 18.19
CA LEU A 9 0.01 -0.81 17.44
C LEU A 9 -0.25 -1.85 16.34
N LYS A 10 -0.76 -3.01 16.75
CA LYS A 10 -0.97 -4.17 15.87
C LYS A 10 -2.13 -3.98 14.89
N GLU A 11 -3.22 -3.35 15.35
CA GLU A 11 -4.42 -3.14 14.53
C GLU A 11 -4.14 -2.12 13.43
N GLU A 12 -3.44 -1.04 13.76
CA GLU A 12 -3.03 0.00 12.81
C GLU A 12 -2.00 -0.54 11.82
N ALA A 13 -1.06 -1.38 12.28
CA ALA A 13 -0.14 -2.07 11.38
C ALA A 13 -0.88 -3.00 10.42
N ALA A 14 -1.89 -3.75 10.90
CA ALA A 14 -2.72 -4.61 10.07
C ALA A 14 -3.51 -3.81 9.04
N ALA A 15 -4.15 -2.70 9.45
CA ALA A 15 -4.90 -1.83 8.54
C ALA A 15 -4.03 -1.30 7.39
N VAL A 16 -2.81 -0.86 7.68
CA VAL A 16 -1.86 -0.41 6.64
C VAL A 16 -1.47 -1.56 5.71
N ASN A 17 -1.19 -2.75 6.23
CA ASN A 17 -0.85 -3.91 5.40
C ASN A 17 -2.02 -4.33 4.51
N GLU A 18 -3.25 -4.37 5.04
CA GLU A 18 -4.45 -4.68 4.27
C GLU A 18 -4.72 -3.64 3.16
N ALA A 19 -4.52 -2.36 3.45
CA ALA A 19 -4.65 -1.30 2.46
C ALA A 19 -3.65 -1.48 1.30
N ILE A 20 -2.39 -1.82 1.62
CA ILE A 20 -1.37 -2.14 0.62
C ILE A 20 -1.78 -3.35 -0.23
N GLU A 21 -2.27 -4.43 0.39
CA GLU A 21 -2.74 -5.62 -0.33
C GLU A 21 -3.90 -5.29 -1.29
N LYS A 22 -4.88 -4.49 -0.86
CA LYS A 22 -5.98 -4.04 -1.73
C LYS A 22 -5.47 -3.29 -2.96
N VAL A 23 -4.50 -2.38 -2.78
CA VAL A 23 -3.93 -1.60 -3.88
C VAL A 23 -3.14 -2.50 -4.83
N LEU A 24 -2.32 -3.42 -4.32
CA LEU A 24 -1.61 -4.40 -5.15
C LEU A 24 -2.58 -5.25 -5.97
N ASN A 25 -3.66 -5.74 -5.34
CA ASN A 25 -4.69 -6.55 -6.00
C ASN A 25 -5.49 -5.77 -7.05
N SER A 26 -5.57 -4.43 -6.93
CA SER A 26 -6.18 -3.58 -7.96
C SER A 26 -5.32 -3.43 -9.22
N GLY A 27 -4.04 -3.81 -9.17
CA GLY A 27 -3.08 -3.63 -10.26
C GLY A 27 -2.52 -2.21 -10.39
N ARG A 28 -2.92 -1.27 -9.52
CA ARG A 28 -2.35 0.08 -9.44
C ARG A 28 -0.99 0.02 -8.74
N VAL A 29 0.05 -0.24 -9.53
CA VAL A 29 1.43 -0.42 -9.04
C VAL A 29 2.43 0.45 -9.79
N THR A 30 3.56 0.71 -9.15
CA THR A 30 4.70 1.43 -9.71
C THR A 30 5.46 0.62 -10.76
N ALA A 31 6.28 1.31 -11.56
CA ALA A 31 6.97 0.73 -12.73
C ALA A 31 7.93 -0.43 -12.41
N ASP A 32 8.49 -0.47 -11.21
CA ASP A 32 9.40 -1.53 -10.76
C ASP A 32 8.71 -2.90 -10.67
N LEU A 33 7.40 -2.93 -10.44
CA LEU A 33 6.59 -4.17 -10.42
C LEU A 33 6.15 -4.64 -11.81
N LYS A 34 6.57 -3.94 -12.89
CA LYS A 34 6.30 -4.31 -14.29
C LYS A 34 4.80 -4.62 -14.57
N PRO A 35 3.89 -3.67 -14.30
CA PRO A 35 2.47 -3.87 -14.61
C PRO A 35 2.24 -4.06 -16.11
N ALA A 36 1.14 -4.73 -16.46
CA ALA A 36 0.73 -4.90 -17.85
C ALA A 36 0.27 -3.59 -18.53
N GLY A 37 -0.18 -2.61 -17.74
CA GLY A 37 -0.62 -1.29 -18.21
C GLY A 37 0.36 -0.16 -17.85
N THR A 38 -0.08 1.08 -18.04
CA THR A 38 0.71 2.26 -17.62
C THR A 38 0.96 2.19 -16.11
N PRO A 39 2.22 2.24 -15.65
CA PRO A 39 2.52 2.23 -14.24
C PRO A 39 2.06 3.52 -13.57
N ALA A 40 1.60 3.39 -12.32
CA ALA A 40 1.29 4.54 -11.48
C ALA A 40 2.58 5.19 -10.95
N THR A 41 2.51 6.47 -10.66
CA THR A 41 3.56 7.23 -9.98
C THR A 41 3.60 6.89 -8.48
N THR A 42 4.68 7.30 -7.81
CA THR A 42 4.80 7.17 -6.35
C THR A 42 3.67 7.87 -5.60
N GLU A 43 3.26 9.05 -6.06
CA GLU A 43 2.17 9.82 -5.45
C GLU A 43 0.82 9.11 -5.63
N GLU A 44 0.49 8.66 -6.85
CA GLU A 44 -0.77 7.95 -7.11
C GLU A 44 -0.90 6.63 -6.33
N VAL A 45 0.19 5.88 -6.15
CA VAL A 45 0.17 4.67 -5.31
C VAL A 45 0.02 5.03 -3.84
N GLY A 46 0.71 6.07 -3.37
CA GLY A 46 0.58 6.56 -1.98
C GLY A 46 -0.84 7.02 -1.65
N GLU A 47 -1.45 7.82 -2.54
CA GLU A 47 -2.85 8.25 -2.40
C GLU A 47 -3.82 7.07 -2.40
N ALA A 48 -3.60 6.08 -3.28
CA ALA A 48 -4.43 4.88 -3.33
C ALA A 48 -4.35 4.06 -2.04
N VAL A 49 -3.17 3.96 -1.42
CA VAL A 49 -3.01 3.29 -0.12
C VAL A 49 -3.73 4.06 0.97
N CYS A 50 -3.57 5.38 1.05
CA CYS A 50 -4.29 6.21 2.03
C CYS A 50 -5.81 6.11 1.89
N ALA A 51 -6.32 6.02 0.66
CA ALA A 51 -7.76 5.86 0.40
C ALA A 51 -8.29 4.45 0.72
N ALA A 52 -7.42 3.47 0.94
CA ALA A 52 -7.76 2.07 1.18
C ALA A 52 -7.69 1.63 2.66
N ILE A 53 -7.26 2.54 3.55
CA ILE A 53 -7.34 2.44 5.01
C ILE A 53 -8.78 2.69 5.46
#